data_AF-A0A6P7TVU2-F1
#
_entry.id   AF-A0A6P7TVU2-F1
#
_cell.length_a   1.000
_cell.length_b   1.000
_cell.length_c   1.000
_cell.angle_alpha   90.00
_cell.angle_beta   90.00
_cell.angle_gamma   90.00
#
_symmetry.space_group_name_H-M   'P 1'
#
loop_
_entity.id
_entity.type
_entity.pdbx_description
1 polymer ?
#
loop_
_entity_poly.entity_id
_entity_poly.type
_entity_poly.pdbx_seq_one_letter_code
_entity_poly.pdbx_strand_id
1 'polypeptide(L)'
;MLCKTWLNARNLFHALNEYAISLLNYYVGLIEFEPSEYDEMDLIVRRVLRENHVHVLASNKERLYLSRGQLGRGLSNIVHLSERILTKMHDTLWSGSSVSQRKAAILAAEKARGTHLGTIKGYVSAKYGLGATQVNVKELIKLQKESLIKKINLKVLHKTLFSSLDNPHTLTYRRHLRG
;
A
#
# COMPACT_ATOMS: atom_id res chain seq x y z
N MET A 1 16.09 -16.70 1.00
CA MET A 1 14.76 -16.07 0.75
C MET A 1 13.96 -16.06 2.05
N LEU A 2 13.41 -14.91 2.46
CA LEU A 2 12.73 -14.74 3.76
C LEU A 2 11.61 -15.76 4.02
N CYS A 3 10.87 -16.16 2.98
CA CYS A 3 9.78 -17.14 3.10
C CYS A 3 10.24 -18.57 3.47
N LYS A 4 11.54 -18.88 3.42
CA LYS A 4 12.10 -20.18 3.82
C LYS A 4 12.67 -20.18 5.24
N THR A 5 12.52 -19.07 5.97
CA THR A 5 12.97 -18.96 7.36
C THR A 5 11.96 -19.58 8.32
N TRP A 6 12.39 -19.93 9.52
CA TRP A 6 11.53 -20.45 10.60
C TRP A 6 10.73 -19.37 11.34
N LEU A 7 10.52 -18.21 10.71
CA LEU A 7 9.76 -17.12 11.29
C LEU A 7 8.26 -17.45 11.29
N ASN A 8 7.60 -17.19 12.41
CA ASN A 8 6.13 -17.22 12.43
C ASN A 8 5.57 -16.17 11.46
N ALA A 9 4.30 -16.33 11.06
CA ALA A 9 3.70 -15.47 10.05
C ALA A 9 3.69 -13.98 10.45
N ARG A 10 3.71 -13.62 11.75
CA ARG A 10 3.76 -12.22 12.19
C ARG A 10 5.14 -11.63 11.90
N ASN A 11 6.18 -12.34 12.31
CA ASN A 11 7.57 -11.93 12.14
C ASN A 11 8.00 -11.98 10.67
N LEU A 12 7.47 -12.94 9.90
CA LEU A 12 7.72 -13.02 8.46
C LEU A 12 7.20 -11.79 7.71
N PHE A 13 5.94 -11.38 7.93
CA PHE A 13 5.41 -10.17 7.28
C PHE A 13 6.12 -8.90 7.75
N HIS A 14 6.54 -8.85 9.02
CA HIS A 14 7.39 -7.75 9.50
C HIS A 14 8.72 -7.71 8.74
N ALA A 15 9.44 -8.83 8.64
CA ALA A 15 10.71 -8.92 7.94
C ALA A 15 10.57 -8.61 6.44
N LEU A 16 9.48 -9.04 5.79
CA LEU A 16 9.20 -8.71 4.39
C LEU A 16 9.00 -7.20 4.20
N ASN A 17 8.26 -6.55 5.09
CA ASN A 17 8.07 -5.10 5.03
C ASN A 17 9.40 -4.36 5.24
N GLU A 18 10.19 -4.80 6.21
CA GLU A 18 11.42 -4.13 6.65
C GLU A 18 12.58 -4.32 5.68
N TYR A 19 12.75 -5.50 5.10
CA TYR A 19 13.95 -5.84 4.31
C TYR A 19 13.70 -5.97 2.81
N ALA A 20 12.47 -6.27 2.38
CA ALA A 20 12.17 -6.44 0.96
C ALA A 20 11.37 -5.26 0.40
N ILE A 21 10.23 -4.94 1.01
CA ILE A 21 9.34 -3.89 0.49
C ILE A 21 9.92 -2.48 0.74
N SER A 22 10.67 -2.30 1.84
CA SER A 22 11.33 -1.03 2.16
C SER A 22 12.29 -0.54 1.06
N LEU A 23 12.83 -1.45 0.23
CA LEU A 23 13.68 -1.11 -0.90
C LEU A 23 12.98 -0.19 -1.91
N LEU A 24 11.64 -0.24 -1.99
CA LEU A 24 10.88 0.68 -2.82
C LEU A 24 11.08 2.15 -2.42
N ASN A 25 11.37 2.44 -1.15
CA ASN A 25 11.67 3.81 -0.72
C ASN A 25 12.93 4.39 -1.39
N TYR A 26 13.82 3.54 -1.90
CA TYR A 26 15.03 3.97 -2.60
C TYR A 26 14.80 4.09 -4.12
N TYR A 27 14.10 3.13 -4.72
CA TYR A 27 13.94 3.08 -6.18
C TYR A 27 12.80 3.94 -6.70
N VAL A 28 11.71 4.09 -5.94
CA VAL A 28 10.54 4.88 -6.38
C VAL A 28 10.92 6.35 -6.45
N GLY A 29 10.77 6.94 -7.64
CA GLY A 29 11.14 8.33 -7.92
C GLY A 29 12.58 8.51 -8.42
N LEU A 30 13.40 7.46 -8.37
CA LEU A 30 14.67 7.40 -9.10
C LEU A 30 14.50 6.68 -10.43
N ILE A 31 13.83 5.53 -10.41
CA ILE A 31 13.42 4.79 -11.60
C ILE A 31 11.98 5.18 -11.91
N GLU A 32 11.75 5.46 -13.19
CA GLU A 32 10.44 5.81 -13.71
C GLU A 32 9.64 4.54 -13.98
N PHE A 33 8.91 4.10 -12.94
CA PHE A 33 7.95 2.99 -13.07
C PHE A 33 6.55 3.51 -13.38
N GLU A 34 5.89 2.85 -14.32
CA GLU A 34 4.48 3.03 -14.63
C GLU A 34 3.57 2.34 -13.59
N PRO A 35 2.32 2.79 -13.41
CA PRO A 35 1.36 2.18 -12.49
C PRO A 35 1.22 0.66 -12.65
N SER A 36 1.20 0.16 -13.89
CA SER A 36 1.08 -1.26 -14.20
C SER A 36 2.26 -2.10 -13.72
N GLU A 37 3.47 -1.51 -13.68
CA GLU A 37 4.67 -2.21 -13.20
C GLU A 37 4.59 -2.42 -11.68
N TYR A 38 4.03 -1.48 -10.92
CA TYR A 38 3.76 -1.70 -9.49
C TYR A 38 2.73 -2.80 -9.25
N ASP A 39 1.70 -2.89 -10.10
CA ASP A 39 0.73 -3.97 -10.06
C ASP A 39 1.39 -5.32 -10.36
N GLU A 40 2.30 -5.37 -11.32
CA GLU A 40 3.10 -6.57 -11.64
C GLU A 40 4.03 -6.97 -10.49
N MET A 41 4.73 -6.02 -9.87
CA MET A 41 5.55 -6.27 -8.69
C MET A 41 4.71 -6.86 -7.54
N ASP A 42 3.51 -6.33 -7.30
CA ASP A 42 2.58 -6.87 -6.30
C ASP A 42 2.13 -8.30 -6.64
N LEU A 43 1.90 -8.58 -7.92
CA LEU A 43 1.57 -9.93 -8.41
C LEU A 43 2.72 -10.90 -8.17
N ILE A 44 3.97 -10.49 -8.44
CA ILE A 44 5.18 -11.30 -8.21
C ILE A 44 5.32 -11.59 -6.71
N VAL A 45 5.22 -10.59 -5.83
CA VAL A 45 5.29 -10.80 -4.39
C VAL A 45 4.22 -11.79 -3.93
N ARG A 46 2.97 -11.62 -4.38
CA ARG A 46 1.90 -12.59 -4.06
C ARG A 46 2.16 -13.97 -4.62
N ARG A 47 2.83 -14.11 -5.77
CA ARG A 47 3.21 -15.41 -6.34
C ARG A 47 4.24 -16.11 -5.46
N VAL A 48 5.30 -15.40 -5.07
CA VAL A 48 6.33 -15.93 -4.16
C VAL A 48 5.72 -16.38 -2.83
N LEU A 49 4.78 -15.61 -2.27
CA LEU A 49 4.08 -16.01 -1.04
C LEU A 49 3.25 -17.29 -1.20
N ARG A 50 2.67 -17.54 -2.38
CA ARG A 50 1.92 -18.77 -2.68
C ARG A 50 2.83 -19.97 -2.87
N GLU A 51 3.89 -19.81 -3.64
CA GLU A 51 4.88 -20.88 -3.92
C GLU A 51 5.59 -21.36 -2.65
N ASN A 52 5.67 -20.51 -1.62
CA ASN A 52 6.23 -20.86 -0.32
C ASN A 52 5.18 -21.17 0.74
N HIS A 53 3.92 -21.40 0.33
CA HIS A 53 2.80 -21.75 1.22
C HIS A 53 2.53 -20.76 2.38
N VAL A 54 3.00 -19.52 2.26
CA VAL A 54 2.76 -18.44 3.26
C VAL A 54 1.35 -17.88 3.14
N HIS A 55 0.80 -17.87 1.92
CA HIS A 55 -0.53 -17.39 1.61
C HIS A 55 -1.21 -18.30 0.59
N VAL A 56 -2.42 -18.77 0.86
CA VAL A 56 -3.16 -19.67 -0.04
C VAL A 56 -4.01 -18.89 -1.04
N LEU A 57 -4.26 -19.44 -2.23
CA LEU A 57 -4.99 -18.77 -3.32
C LEU A 57 -6.43 -18.36 -2.93
N ALA A 58 -7.11 -19.19 -2.14
CA ALA A 58 -8.46 -18.91 -1.65
C ALA A 58 -8.51 -17.81 -0.56
N SER A 59 -7.35 -17.31 -0.10
CA SER A 59 -7.34 -16.21 0.86
C SER A 59 -7.75 -14.89 0.21
N ASN A 60 -8.43 -14.07 1.00
CA ASN A 60 -8.79 -12.73 0.59
C ASN A 60 -7.53 -11.86 0.39
N LYS A 61 -7.30 -11.43 -0.87
CA LYS A 61 -6.19 -10.55 -1.27
C LYS A 61 -6.17 -9.27 -0.45
N GLU A 62 -7.31 -8.61 -0.25
CA GLU A 62 -7.37 -7.31 0.42
C GLU A 62 -6.95 -7.41 1.89
N ARG A 63 -7.32 -8.53 2.55
CA ARG A 63 -6.92 -8.86 3.92
C ARG A 63 -5.40 -9.00 4.08
N LEU A 64 -4.68 -9.36 3.01
CA LEU A 64 -3.21 -9.42 3.03
C LEU A 64 -2.61 -8.08 3.46
N TYR A 65 -3.20 -6.98 3.00
CA TYR A 65 -2.67 -5.63 3.17
C TYR A 65 -3.21 -4.88 4.38
N LEU A 66 -4.27 -5.38 5.01
CA LEU A 66 -4.75 -4.82 6.28
C LEU A 66 -3.81 -5.20 7.43
N SER A 67 -3.75 -4.33 8.43
CA SER A 67 -3.00 -4.63 9.67
C SER A 67 -3.62 -5.83 10.40
N ARG A 68 -2.79 -6.57 11.14
CA ARG A 68 -3.26 -7.72 11.94
C ARG A 68 -4.30 -7.34 13.01
N GLY A 69 -4.21 -6.13 13.56
CA GLY A 69 -5.22 -5.61 14.49
C GLY A 69 -6.61 -5.47 13.87
N GLN A 70 -6.67 -5.36 12.54
CA GLN A 70 -7.92 -5.23 11.77
C GLN A 70 -8.23 -6.51 11.01
N LEU A 71 -7.98 -7.65 11.65
CA LEU A 71 -8.10 -8.99 11.08
C LEU A 71 -7.24 -9.21 9.82
N GLY A 72 -6.28 -8.36 9.47
CA GLY A 72 -5.45 -8.52 8.29
C GLY A 72 -4.23 -9.43 8.47
N ARG A 73 -3.28 -9.36 7.54
CA ARG A 73 -1.98 -10.07 7.61
C ARG A 73 -0.78 -9.13 7.81
N GLY A 74 -0.92 -7.87 7.40
CA GLY A 74 0.03 -6.80 7.66
C GLY A 74 1.14 -6.65 6.61
N LEU A 75 0.98 -7.19 5.40
CA LEU A 75 1.92 -6.94 4.31
C LEU A 75 1.70 -5.53 3.75
N SER A 76 2.75 -4.78 3.49
CA SER A 76 2.64 -3.50 2.80
C SER A 76 2.23 -3.71 1.35
N ASN A 77 1.19 -3.01 0.90
CA ASN A 77 0.78 -3.01 -0.50
C ASN A 77 1.74 -2.14 -1.32
N ILE A 78 2.37 -2.71 -2.35
CA ILE A 78 3.39 -2.04 -3.18
C ILE A 78 2.81 -0.81 -3.89
N VAL A 79 1.65 -0.97 -4.52
CA VAL A 79 0.95 0.11 -5.25
C VAL A 79 0.58 1.24 -4.30
N HIS A 80 0.03 0.91 -3.13
CA HIS A 80 -0.29 1.93 -2.14
C HIS A 80 0.96 2.63 -1.60
N LEU A 81 2.06 1.90 -1.43
CA LEU A 81 3.31 2.46 -0.96
C LEU A 81 3.93 3.40 -1.99
N SER A 82 3.98 3.02 -3.28
CA SER A 82 4.52 3.88 -4.35
C SER A 82 3.72 5.16 -4.50
N GLU A 83 2.39 5.10 -4.48
CA GLU A 83 1.52 6.28 -4.50
C GLU A 83 1.86 7.26 -3.37
N ARG A 84 2.12 6.77 -2.16
CA ARG A 84 2.48 7.59 -1.00
C ARG A 84 3.86 8.21 -1.14
N ILE A 85 4.85 7.44 -1.62
CA ILE A 85 6.21 7.93 -1.84
C ILE A 85 6.18 9.05 -2.88
N LEU A 86 5.53 8.82 -4.03
CA LEU A 86 5.44 9.79 -5.12
C LEU A 86 4.64 11.03 -4.72
N THR A 87 3.53 10.87 -3.99
CA THR A 87 2.76 12.02 -3.47
C THR A 87 3.62 12.87 -2.53
N LYS A 88 4.37 12.23 -1.61
CA LYS A 88 5.27 12.93 -0.69
C LYS A 88 6.42 13.63 -1.43
N MET A 89 6.99 12.98 -2.43
CA MET A 89 8.06 13.53 -3.26
C MET A 89 7.56 14.75 -4.04
N HIS A 90 6.41 14.63 -4.70
CA HIS A 90 5.75 15.74 -5.39
C HIS A 90 5.50 16.92 -4.44
N ASP A 91 4.97 16.68 -3.23
CA ASP A 91 4.72 17.73 -2.24
C ASP A 91 6.01 18.43 -1.80
N THR A 92 7.10 17.68 -1.63
CA THR A 92 8.42 18.22 -1.25
C THR A 92 9.05 19.06 -2.36
N LEU A 93 8.84 18.69 -3.62
CA LEU A 93 9.28 19.46 -4.79
C LEU A 93 8.44 20.73 -4.95
N TRP A 94 7.12 20.59 -4.84
CA TRP A 94 6.18 21.70 -4.94
C TRP A 94 6.41 22.75 -3.86
N SER A 95 6.47 22.34 -2.58
CA SER A 95 6.64 23.27 -1.46
C SER A 95 7.98 24.01 -1.49
N GLY A 96 9.01 23.43 -2.10
CA GLY A 96 10.33 24.03 -2.26
C GLY A 96 10.56 24.73 -3.61
N SER A 97 9.57 24.74 -4.51
CA SER A 97 9.72 25.27 -5.87
C SER A 97 9.96 26.77 -5.92
N SER A 98 9.38 27.53 -4.98
CA SER A 98 9.59 28.98 -4.86
C SER A 98 11.01 29.34 -4.40
N VAL A 99 11.70 28.44 -3.71
CA VAL A 99 13.02 28.68 -3.13
C VAL A 99 14.14 28.03 -3.95
N SER A 100 13.84 26.95 -4.67
CA SER A 100 14.83 26.19 -5.44
C SER A 100 14.42 26.05 -6.90
N GLN A 101 15.15 26.77 -7.76
CA GLN A 101 15.02 26.65 -9.22
C GLN A 101 15.18 25.20 -9.69
N ARG A 102 16.07 24.43 -9.06
CA ARG A 102 16.26 23.00 -9.37
C ARG A 102 14.99 22.19 -9.08
N LYS A 103 14.34 22.41 -7.94
CA LYS A 103 13.07 21.72 -7.61
C LYS A 103 11.95 22.11 -8.57
N ALA A 104 11.84 23.39 -8.91
CA ALA A 104 10.87 23.87 -9.89
C ALA A 104 11.10 23.25 -11.28
N ALA A 105 12.35 23.21 -11.74
CA ALA A 105 12.73 22.63 -13.02
C ALA A 105 12.45 21.13 -13.09
N ILE A 106 12.80 20.37 -12.04
CA ILE A 106 12.48 18.93 -11.96
C ILE A 106 10.97 18.73 -12.07
N LEU A 107 10.18 19.44 -11.26
CA LEU A 107 8.73 19.26 -11.27
C LEU A 107 8.09 19.64 -12.63
N ALA A 108 8.60 20.69 -13.28
CA ALA A 108 8.15 21.10 -14.60
C ALA A 108 8.49 20.04 -15.67
N ALA A 109 9.71 19.49 -15.64
CA ALA A 109 10.14 18.44 -16.56
C ALA A 109 9.32 17.16 -16.41
N GLU A 110 9.08 16.70 -15.17
CA GLU A 110 8.27 15.53 -14.88
C GLU A 110 6.82 15.70 -15.37
N LYS A 111 6.24 16.89 -15.17
CA LYS A 111 4.90 17.22 -15.69
C LYS A 111 4.87 17.27 -17.21
N ALA A 112 5.86 17.87 -17.86
CA ALA A 112 5.93 17.97 -19.31
C ALA A 112 6.08 16.59 -19.99
N ARG A 113 6.84 15.68 -19.35
CA ARG A 113 7.01 14.30 -19.81
C ARG A 113 5.79 13.42 -19.50
N GLY A 114 4.88 13.87 -18.64
CA GLY A 114 3.71 13.08 -18.24
C GLY A 114 4.07 11.87 -17.37
N THR A 115 5.21 11.90 -16.67
CA THR A 115 5.66 10.78 -15.84
C THR A 115 4.66 10.50 -14.71
N HIS A 116 4.75 9.31 -14.11
CA HIS A 116 3.90 8.98 -12.98
C HIS A 116 4.08 9.96 -11.79
N LEU A 117 5.30 10.45 -11.55
CA LEU A 117 5.57 11.49 -10.54
C LEU A 117 4.91 12.83 -10.91
N GLY A 118 5.02 13.25 -12.18
CA GLY A 118 4.43 14.49 -12.68
C GLY A 118 2.90 14.50 -12.60
N THR A 119 2.27 13.35 -12.82
CA THR A 119 0.81 13.18 -12.86
C THR A 119 0.21 12.64 -11.55
N ILE A 120 1.03 12.35 -10.53
CA ILE A 120 0.61 11.60 -9.32
C ILE A 120 -0.61 12.17 -8.63
N LYS A 121 -0.70 13.50 -8.51
CA LYS A 121 -1.83 14.17 -7.83
C LYS A 121 -3.14 13.92 -8.57
N GLY A 122 -3.14 14.08 -9.89
CA GLY A 122 -4.30 13.79 -10.73
C GLY A 122 -4.65 12.31 -10.72
N TYR A 123 -3.65 11.44 -10.83
CA TYR A 123 -3.83 9.99 -10.79
C TYR A 123 -4.50 9.52 -9.48
N VAL A 124 -3.96 9.94 -8.32
CA VAL A 124 -4.50 9.56 -7.01
C VAL A 124 -5.89 10.15 -6.81
N SER A 125 -6.12 11.41 -7.20
CA SER A 125 -7.46 12.01 -7.13
C SER A 125 -8.49 11.23 -7.95
N ALA A 126 -8.16 10.88 -9.19
CA ALA A 126 -9.04 10.09 -10.05
C ALA A 126 -9.30 8.69 -9.48
N LYS A 127 -8.25 8.01 -8.99
CA LYS A 127 -8.34 6.63 -8.48
C LYS A 127 -9.20 6.49 -7.23
N TYR A 128 -9.15 7.48 -6.33
CA TYR A 128 -9.89 7.45 -5.07
C TYR A 128 -11.13 8.36 -5.06
N GLY A 129 -11.47 9.00 -6.18
CA GLY A 129 -12.64 9.86 -6.30
C GLY A 129 -12.54 11.15 -5.48
N LEU A 130 -11.32 11.66 -5.29
CA LEU A 130 -11.10 12.95 -4.67
C LEU A 130 -11.26 14.01 -5.75
N GLY A 131 -12.11 15.01 -5.54
CA GLY A 131 -12.25 16.14 -6.45
C GLY A 131 -10.98 17.01 -6.50
N ALA A 132 -11.13 18.33 -6.61
CA ALA A 132 -10.01 19.28 -6.63
C ALA A 132 -9.24 19.40 -5.28
N THR A 133 -9.57 18.57 -4.28
CA THR A 133 -8.96 18.61 -2.95
C THR A 133 -7.50 18.16 -2.99
N GLN A 134 -6.62 18.94 -2.36
CA GLN A 134 -5.20 18.59 -2.21
C GLN A 134 -5.04 17.28 -1.45
N VAL A 135 -4.50 16.26 -2.13
CA VAL A 135 -4.29 14.93 -1.52
C VAL A 135 -3.04 14.96 -0.64
N ASN A 136 -3.21 14.97 0.67
CA ASN A 136 -2.09 14.73 1.59
C ASN A 136 -1.88 13.22 1.82
N VAL A 137 -0.68 12.82 2.24
CA VAL A 137 -0.33 11.40 2.45
C VAL A 137 -1.16 10.74 3.57
N LYS A 138 -1.55 11.47 4.62
CA LYS A 138 -2.37 10.93 5.73
C LYS A 138 -3.77 10.56 5.25
N GLU A 139 -4.39 11.43 4.45
CA GLU A 139 -5.71 11.18 3.86
C GLU A 139 -5.63 10.04 2.84
N LEU A 140 -4.56 10.01 2.03
CA LEU A 140 -4.33 8.92 1.09
C LEU A 140 -4.26 7.55 1.79
N ILE A 141 -3.57 7.44 2.94
CA ILE A 141 -3.53 6.20 3.73
C ILE A 141 -4.93 5.76 4.16
N LYS A 142 -5.78 6.71 4.57
CA LYS A 142 -7.15 6.44 4.98
C LYS A 142 -7.99 5.93 3.81
N LEU A 143 -7.92 6.60 2.66
CA LEU A 143 -8.67 6.22 1.45
C LEU A 143 -8.22 4.87 0.88
N GLN A 144 -6.92 4.60 0.87
CA GLN A 144 -6.36 3.30 0.48
C GLN A 144 -6.93 2.18 1.35
N LYS A 145 -7.03 2.41 2.66
CA LYS A 145 -7.62 1.47 3.61
C LYS A 145 -9.12 1.29 3.39
N GLU A 146 -9.87 2.38 3.18
CA GLU A 146 -11.30 2.34 2.87
C GLU A 146 -11.58 1.58 1.57
N SER A 147 -10.75 1.77 0.55
CA SER A 147 -10.81 1.03 -0.72
C SER A 147 -10.66 -0.48 -0.52
N LEU A 148 -9.72 -0.91 0.34
CA LEU A 148 -9.57 -2.32 0.72
C LEU A 148 -10.81 -2.85 1.43
N ILE A 149 -11.32 -2.12 2.42
CA ILE A 149 -12.50 -2.53 3.20
C ILE A 149 -13.75 -2.62 2.30
N LYS A 150 -13.94 -1.64 1.40
CA LYS A 150 -15.03 -1.66 0.42
C LYS A 150 -15.00 -2.94 -0.41
N LYS A 151 -13.82 -3.33 -0.92
CA LYS A 151 -13.63 -4.58 -1.68
C LYS A 151 -13.87 -5.85 -0.84
N ILE A 152 -13.48 -5.84 0.44
CA ILE A 152 -13.76 -6.93 1.38
C ILE A 152 -15.27 -7.10 1.58
N ASN A 153 -15.99 -6.00 1.77
CA ASN A 153 -17.43 -6.00 2.05
C ASN A 153 -18.29 -6.47 0.86
N LEU A 154 -17.73 -6.51 -0.36
CA LEU A 154 -18.39 -7.13 -1.51
C LEU A 154 -18.47 -8.66 -1.40
N LYS A 155 -17.65 -9.29 -0.54
CA LYS A 155 -17.60 -10.74 -0.35
C LYS A 155 -18.39 -11.12 0.90
N VAL A 156 -19.54 -11.81 0.73
CA VAL A 156 -20.52 -12.10 1.80
C VAL A 156 -19.90 -12.61 3.10
N LEU A 157 -19.11 -13.69 3.04
CA LEU A 157 -18.49 -14.28 4.25
C LEU A 157 -17.50 -13.33 4.94
N HIS A 158 -16.74 -12.57 4.15
CA HIS A 158 -15.79 -11.62 4.70
C HIS A 158 -16.50 -10.38 5.27
N LYS A 159 -17.59 -9.93 4.65
CA LYS A 159 -18.43 -8.87 5.20
C LYS A 159 -18.90 -9.25 6.60
N THR A 160 -19.47 -10.45 6.78
CA THR A 160 -19.92 -10.94 8.09
C THR A 160 -18.78 -10.98 9.12
N LEU A 161 -17.61 -11.50 8.73
CA LEU A 161 -16.43 -11.51 9.59
C LEU A 161 -16.01 -10.09 10.01
N PHE A 162 -15.98 -9.14 9.08
CA PHE A 162 -15.55 -7.78 9.36
C PHE A 162 -16.59 -6.94 10.09
N SER A 163 -17.88 -7.18 9.90
CA SER A 163 -18.96 -6.54 10.69
C SER A 163 -18.95 -6.97 12.16
N SER A 164 -18.36 -8.13 12.48
CA SER A 164 -18.23 -8.58 13.88
C SER A 164 -17.09 -7.92 14.66
N LEU A 165 -16.20 -7.14 14.00
CA LEU A 165 -15.18 -6.33 14.67
C LEU A 165 -15.79 -5.21 15.53
N ASP A 166 -16.96 -4.73 15.15
CA ASP A 166 -17.68 -3.68 15.88
C ASP A 166 -18.44 -4.23 17.10
N ASN A 167 -18.44 -5.56 17.28
CA ASN A 167 -19.11 -6.24 18.38
C ASN A 167 -18.13 -6.49 19.55
N PRO A 168 -18.37 -5.96 20.77
CA PRO A 168 -17.44 -6.06 21.89
C PRO A 168 -17.11 -7.49 22.34
N HIS A 169 -17.96 -8.47 22.02
CA HIS A 169 -17.73 -9.88 22.35
C HIS A 169 -16.64 -10.57 21.52
N THR A 170 -16.20 -10.00 20.40
CA THR A 170 -15.08 -10.56 19.59
C THR A 170 -13.69 -10.10 20.07
N LEU A 171 -13.63 -9.11 20.97
CA LEU A 171 -12.38 -8.57 21.53
C LEU A 171 -11.71 -9.53 22.52
N THR A 172 -12.47 -10.41 23.19
CA THR A 172 -11.94 -11.41 24.13
C THR A 172 -11.12 -12.49 23.43
N TYR A 173 -11.46 -12.85 22.19
CA TYR A 173 -10.70 -13.83 21.39
C TYR A 173 -9.34 -13.31 20.88
N ARG A 174 -9.10 -11.98 20.92
CA ARG A 174 -7.81 -11.37 20.52
C ARG A 174 -6.63 -11.73 21.43
N ARG A 175 -6.87 -12.31 22.60
CA ARG A 175 -5.80 -12.72 23.54
C ARG A 175 -5.25 -14.11 23.25
N HIS A 176 -6.05 -15.03 22.70
CA HIS A 176 -5.63 -16.42 22.46
C HIS A 176 -4.91 -16.67 21.12
N LEU A 177 -4.96 -15.72 20.17
CA LEU A 177 -4.27 -15.82 18.87
C LEU A 177 -2.90 -15.11 18.84
N ARG A 178 -2.29 -14.85 20.02
CA ARG A 178 -0.97 -14.20 20.17
C ARG A 178 0.18 -15.18 20.41
N GLY A 179 0.01 -16.46 20.05
CA GLY A 179 1.09 -17.44 19.91
C GLY A 179 1.65 -17.43 18.50
#